data_AF-A0A966PPQ5-F1
#
_entry.id   AF-A0A966PPQ5-F1
#
_cell.length_a   1.000
_cell.length_b   1.000
_cell.length_c   1.000
_cell.angle_alpha   90.00
_cell.angle_beta   90.00
_cell.angle_gamma   90.00
#
_symmetry.space_group_name_H-M   'P 1'
#
loop_
_entity.id
_entity.type
_entity.pdbx_description
1 polymer ?
#
loop_
_entity_poly.entity_id
_entity_poly.type
_entity_poly.pdbx_seq_one_letter_code
_entity_poly.pdbx_strand_id
1 'polypeptide(L)'
;MAHQVDQPIAALLKDLKQRGLLEHTIVIFSGEFGRTPFSQGSDGRDHNPYGFSLWVAGGGFKPGTVFGATDELGYYAVDKPLTVYDFWATILHQLGIDHEKLTYRFGGRDFRLTDVHGNVVKEIVA
;
A
#
# COMPACT_ATOMS: atom_id res chain seq x y z
N MET A 1 10.02 -0.64 18.62
CA MET A 1 8.63 -0.35 18.17
C MET A 1 7.93 -1.54 17.51
N ALA A 2 8.60 -2.40 16.72
CA ALA A 2 7.94 -3.54 16.06
C ALA A 2 7.06 -4.40 17.00
N HIS A 3 7.60 -4.83 18.14
CA HIS A 3 6.85 -5.60 19.14
C HIS A 3 5.66 -4.86 19.76
N GLN A 4 5.68 -3.51 19.78
CA GLN A 4 4.60 -2.70 20.34
C GLN A 4 3.40 -2.59 19.39
N VAL A 5 3.61 -2.83 18.09
CA VAL A 5 2.54 -2.73 17.08
C VAL A 5 2.09 -4.09 16.57
N ASP A 6 2.97 -5.08 16.55
CA ASP A 6 2.69 -6.41 15.99
C ASP A 6 1.49 -7.11 16.66
N GLN A 7 1.52 -7.24 17.99
CA GLN A 7 0.44 -7.92 18.73
C GLN A 7 -0.91 -7.19 18.66
N PRO A 8 -0.99 -5.85 18.85
CA PRO A 8 -2.26 -5.14 18.71
C PRO A 8 -2.87 -5.23 17.31
N ILE A 9 -2.05 -5.18 16.25
CA ILE A 9 -2.56 -5.29 14.87
C ILE A 9 -3.06 -6.70 14.58
N ALA A 10 -2.34 -7.72 15.05
CA ALA A 10 -2.81 -9.10 14.96
C ALA A 10 -4.16 -9.29 15.69
N ALA A 11 -4.34 -8.66 16.86
CA ALA A 11 -5.60 -8.68 17.59
C ALA A 11 -6.74 -7.98 16.80
N LEU A 12 -6.48 -6.79 16.23
CA LEU A 12 -7.45 -6.08 15.39
C LEU A 12 -7.93 -6.94 14.21
N LEU A 13 -7.01 -7.58 13.49
CA LEU A 13 -7.36 -8.45 12.36
C LEU A 13 -8.19 -9.66 12.80
N LYS A 14 -7.85 -10.28 13.94
CA LYS A 14 -8.62 -11.39 14.51
C LYS A 14 -10.04 -10.96 14.90
N ASP A 15 -10.18 -9.81 15.54
CA ASP A 15 -11.47 -9.28 15.98
C ASP A 15 -12.37 -8.93 14.80
N LEU A 16 -11.83 -8.27 13.77
CA LEU A 16 -12.55 -7.98 12.53
C LEU A 16 -13.02 -9.27 11.86
N LYS A 17 -12.14 -10.29 11.78
CA LYS A 17 -12.49 -11.58 11.19
C LYS A 17 -13.57 -12.31 12.00
N GLN A 18 -13.43 -12.36 13.32
CA GLN A 18 -14.39 -13.03 14.21
C GLN A 18 -15.79 -12.41 14.11
N ARG A 19 -15.86 -11.09 13.86
CA ARG A 19 -17.11 -10.35 13.70
C ARG A 19 -17.66 -10.37 12.27
N GLY A 20 -16.98 -11.03 11.33
CA GLY A 20 -17.35 -11.00 9.90
C GLY A 20 -17.19 -9.63 9.24
N LEU A 21 -16.46 -8.70 9.86
CA LEU A 21 -16.27 -7.33 9.37
C LEU A 21 -15.07 -7.19 8.43
N LEU A 22 -14.12 -8.13 8.48
CA LEU A 22 -12.90 -8.07 7.67
C LEU A 22 -13.21 -8.09 6.16
N GLU A 23 -14.26 -8.81 5.72
CA GLU A 23 -14.66 -8.85 4.31
C GLU A 23 -15.12 -7.49 3.77
N HIS A 24 -15.57 -6.59 4.67
CA HIS A 24 -16.07 -5.26 4.32
C HIS A 24 -15.15 -4.13 4.79
N THR A 25 -13.96 -4.47 5.30
CA THR A 25 -13.00 -3.51 5.84
C THR A 25 -11.66 -3.73 5.17
N ILE A 26 -11.11 -2.70 4.53
CA ILE A 26 -9.73 -2.71 4.08
C ILE A 26 -8.85 -2.22 5.23
N VAL A 27 -7.98 -3.08 5.74
CA VAL A 27 -6.91 -2.69 6.66
C VAL A 27 -5.64 -2.50 5.86
N ILE A 28 -5.05 -1.30 5.91
CA ILE A 28 -3.79 -0.96 5.26
C ILE A 28 -2.72 -0.82 6.34
N PHE A 29 -1.60 -1.51 6.19
CA PHE A 29 -0.42 -1.33 7.01
C PHE A 29 0.77 -0.92 6.15
N SER A 30 1.22 0.31 6.34
CA SER A 30 2.28 0.93 5.55
C SER A 30 3.04 1.96 6.38
N GLY A 31 4.29 2.23 5.98
CA GLY A 31 4.97 3.48 6.29
C GLY A 31 4.79 4.50 5.16
N GLU A 32 5.44 5.66 5.29
CA GLU A 32 5.45 6.71 4.27
C GLU A 32 6.46 6.44 3.14
N PHE A 33 7.54 5.73 3.46
CA PHE A 33 8.65 5.38 2.57
C PHE A 33 9.38 4.15 3.12
N GLY A 34 10.27 3.58 2.30
CA GLY A 34 11.13 2.49 2.71
C GLY A 34 12.29 2.91 3.61
N ARG A 35 13.11 1.94 3.97
CA ARG A 35 14.37 2.18 4.67
C ARG A 35 15.54 1.64 3.86
N THR A 36 16.62 2.38 3.73
CA THR A 36 17.81 1.94 2.98
C THR A 36 18.54 0.83 3.74
N PRO A 37 19.20 -0.14 3.10
CA PRO A 37 19.97 -1.19 3.79
C PRO A 37 21.28 -0.66 4.42
N PHE A 38 21.60 0.61 4.17
CA PHE A 38 22.74 1.33 4.72
C PHE A 38 22.27 2.61 5.45
N SER A 39 23.17 3.27 6.17
CA SER A 39 22.94 4.58 6.76
C SER A 39 24.14 5.50 6.51
N GLN A 40 23.87 6.79 6.32
CA GLN A 40 24.90 7.84 6.35
C GLN A 40 25.40 8.12 7.78
N GLY A 41 24.68 7.68 8.81
CA GLY A 41 25.05 7.81 10.22
C GLY A 41 25.69 6.54 10.80
N SER A 42 25.97 6.58 12.10
CA SER A 42 26.55 5.45 12.84
C SER A 42 25.53 4.41 13.33
N ASP A 43 24.23 4.69 13.20
CA ASP A 43 23.14 3.82 13.66
C ASP A 43 21.89 4.01 12.79
N GLY A 44 21.10 2.95 12.61
CA GLY A 44 19.83 2.96 11.89
C GLY A 44 19.89 2.78 10.38
N ARG A 45 18.88 3.31 9.69
CA ARG A 45 18.64 3.24 8.23
C ARG A 45 18.00 4.54 7.74
N ASP A 46 18.43 5.04 6.58
CA ASP A 46 17.90 6.27 5.99
C ASP A 46 16.56 6.04 5.25
N HIS A 47 15.96 7.10 4.71
CA HIS A 47 14.75 7.01 3.90
C HIS A 47 15.05 6.42 2.53
N ASN A 48 14.28 5.41 2.13
CA ASN A 48 14.37 4.83 0.81
C ASN A 48 13.13 5.20 -0.03
N PRO A 49 13.28 6.11 -1.02
CA PRO A 49 12.19 6.47 -1.93
C PRO A 49 12.01 5.47 -3.09
N TYR A 50 12.92 4.51 -3.26
CA TYR A 50 13.00 3.66 -4.45
C TYR A 50 12.31 2.30 -4.32
N GLY A 51 12.12 1.81 -3.10
CA GLY A 51 11.54 0.51 -2.85
C GLY A 51 11.11 0.33 -1.40
N PHE A 52 9.88 -0.14 -1.20
CA PHE A 52 9.37 -0.53 0.10
C PHE A 52 8.20 -1.50 -0.06
N SER A 53 7.80 -2.12 1.05
CA SER A 53 6.67 -3.05 1.10
C SER A 53 5.60 -2.51 2.05
N LEU A 54 4.36 -2.81 1.70
CA LEU A 54 3.18 -2.61 2.54
C LEU A 54 2.32 -3.88 2.44
N TRP A 55 1.33 -4.01 3.30
CA TRP A 55 0.33 -5.06 3.16
C TRP A 55 -1.08 -4.54 3.39
N VAL A 56 -2.05 -5.25 2.81
CA VAL A 56 -3.47 -5.02 2.99
C VAL A 56 -4.16 -6.31 3.44
N ALA A 57 -5.26 -6.17 4.17
CA ALA A 57 -6.11 -7.29 4.56
C ALA A 57 -7.60 -6.91 4.45
N GLY A 58 -8.41 -7.86 4.00
CA GLY A 58 -9.86 -7.68 3.89
C GLY A 58 -10.28 -6.89 2.64
N GLY A 59 -11.55 -6.48 2.62
CA GLY A 59 -12.13 -5.60 1.60
C GLY A 59 -11.96 -6.08 0.15
N GLY A 60 -12.06 -7.39 -0.09
CA GLY A 60 -12.04 -7.98 -1.43
C GLY A 60 -10.66 -8.15 -2.08
N PHE A 61 -9.56 -7.96 -1.35
CA PHE A 61 -8.22 -8.34 -1.83
C PHE A 61 -8.00 -9.86 -1.76
N LYS A 62 -7.26 -10.43 -2.72
CA LYS A 62 -6.91 -11.86 -2.74
C LYS A 62 -6.05 -12.24 -1.54
N PRO A 63 -6.51 -13.14 -0.65
CA PRO A 63 -5.72 -13.54 0.52
C PRO A 63 -4.48 -14.34 0.12
N GLY A 64 -3.43 -14.27 0.94
CA GLY A 64 -2.21 -15.08 0.74
C GLY A 64 -1.39 -14.70 -0.50
N THR A 65 -1.59 -13.50 -1.05
CA THR A 65 -0.89 -13.02 -2.24
C THR A 65 0.35 -12.21 -1.87
N VAL A 66 1.48 -12.50 -2.51
CA VAL A 66 2.65 -11.62 -2.55
C VAL A 66 2.74 -11.08 -3.98
N PHE A 67 2.86 -9.76 -4.12
CA PHE A 67 2.89 -9.10 -5.41
C PHE A 67 4.12 -8.19 -5.51
N GLY A 68 4.99 -8.51 -6.46
CA GLY A 68 6.25 -7.83 -6.69
C GLY A 68 7.34 -8.18 -5.68
N ALA A 69 8.52 -7.62 -5.90
CA ALA A 69 9.69 -7.82 -5.06
C ALA A 69 10.68 -6.66 -5.23
N THR A 70 11.49 -6.43 -4.21
CA THR A 70 12.68 -5.60 -4.29
C THR A 70 13.90 -6.40 -4.74
N ASP A 71 14.98 -5.72 -5.11
CA ASP A 71 16.28 -6.34 -5.33
C ASP A 71 16.80 -7.07 -4.06
N GLU A 72 17.90 -7.80 -4.21
CA GLU A 72 18.52 -8.59 -3.13
C GLU A 72 18.94 -7.74 -1.91
N LEU A 73 19.14 -6.43 -2.10
CA LEU A 73 19.50 -5.50 -1.05
C LEU A 73 18.28 -4.81 -0.42
N GLY A 74 17.08 -5.01 -0.97
CA GLY A 74 15.87 -4.31 -0.56
C GLY A 74 15.85 -2.83 -0.94
N TYR A 75 16.60 -2.43 -1.96
CA TYR A 75 16.79 -1.03 -2.32
C TYR A 75 15.83 -0.55 -3.42
N TYR A 76 15.76 -1.23 -4.56
CA TYR A 76 14.84 -0.92 -5.65
C TYR A 76 13.71 -1.94 -5.74
N ALA A 77 12.48 -1.51 -6.09
CA ALA A 77 11.44 -2.41 -6.58
C ALA A 77 11.80 -2.90 -8.00
N VAL A 78 11.86 -4.22 -8.21
CA VAL A 78 12.35 -4.81 -9.47
C VAL A 78 11.40 -5.82 -10.11
N ASP A 79 10.57 -6.52 -9.34
CA ASP A 79 9.49 -7.35 -9.87
C ASP A 79 8.15 -6.62 -9.71
N LYS A 80 7.42 -6.48 -10.83
CA LYS A 80 6.11 -5.79 -10.92
C LYS A 80 6.04 -4.50 -10.09
N PRO A 81 6.94 -3.52 -10.35
CA PRO A 81 6.99 -2.30 -9.56
C PRO A 81 5.66 -1.55 -9.67
N LEU A 82 5.14 -1.11 -8.53
CA LEU A 82 3.96 -0.28 -8.41
C LEU A 82 4.34 1.07 -7.82
N THR A 83 3.63 2.10 -8.23
CA THR A 83 3.69 3.41 -7.60
C THR A 83 2.63 3.55 -6.52
N VAL A 84 2.76 4.56 -5.67
CA VAL A 84 1.71 4.93 -4.70
C VAL A 84 0.38 5.25 -5.39
N TYR A 85 0.41 5.71 -6.64
CA TYR A 85 -0.77 6.00 -7.43
C TYR A 85 -1.53 4.74 -7.84
N ASP A 86 -0.83 3.68 -8.23
CA ASP A 86 -1.45 2.39 -8.57
C ASP A 86 -2.08 1.75 -7.33
N PHE A 87 -1.39 1.86 -6.18
CA PHE A 87 -1.92 1.40 -4.90
C PHE A 87 -3.23 2.12 -4.54
N TRP A 88 -3.24 3.46 -4.53
CA TRP A 88 -4.46 4.21 -4.19
C TRP A 88 -5.56 4.09 -5.24
N ALA A 89 -5.23 3.96 -6.52
CA ALA A 89 -6.23 3.65 -7.56
C ALA A 89 -6.94 2.32 -7.25
N THR A 90 -6.17 1.31 -6.81
CA THR A 90 -6.71 -0.01 -6.45
C THR A 90 -7.54 0.05 -5.16
N ILE A 91 -7.11 0.80 -4.14
CA ILE A 91 -7.92 1.03 -2.93
C ILE A 91 -9.26 1.70 -3.27
N LEU A 92 -9.24 2.77 -4.06
CA LEU A 92 -10.45 3.47 -4.48
C LEU A 92 -11.38 2.56 -5.27
N HIS A 93 -10.82 1.73 -6.16
CA HIS A 93 -11.58 0.72 -6.89
C HIS A 93 -12.32 -0.24 -5.94
N GLN A 94 -11.65 -0.76 -4.89
CA GLN A 94 -12.28 -1.63 -3.89
C GLN A 94 -13.36 -0.93 -3.06
N LEU A 95 -13.28 0.40 -2.93
CA LEU A 95 -14.31 1.22 -2.31
C LEU A 95 -15.47 1.56 -3.27
N GLY A 96 -15.47 1.02 -4.49
CA GLY A 96 -16.48 1.31 -5.52
C GLY A 96 -16.34 2.68 -6.17
N ILE A 97 -15.16 3.31 -6.05
CA ILE A 97 -14.87 4.65 -6.55
C ILE A 97 -13.97 4.55 -7.79
N ASP A 98 -14.46 5.12 -8.89
CA ASP A 98 -13.65 5.35 -10.09
C ASP A 98 -12.75 6.57 -9.89
N HIS A 99 -11.45 6.32 -9.66
CA HIS A 99 -10.47 7.37 -9.36
C HIS A 99 -10.31 8.39 -10.50
N GLU A 100 -10.67 8.04 -11.74
CA GLU A 100 -10.57 8.94 -12.89
C GLU A 100 -11.75 9.91 -12.98
N LYS A 101 -12.90 9.54 -12.43
CA LYS A 101 -14.10 10.38 -12.40
C LYS A 101 -14.08 11.46 -11.32
N LEU A 102 -13.20 11.34 -10.33
CA LEU A 102 -12.99 12.35 -9.29
C LEU A 102 -11.98 13.43 -9.73
N THR A 103 -12.08 13.85 -11.00
CA THR A 103 -11.18 14.83 -11.59
C THR A 103 -11.83 16.21 -11.60
N TYR A 104 -11.09 17.23 -11.14
CA TYR A 104 -11.51 18.63 -11.22
C TYR A 104 -10.35 19.53 -11.71
N ARG A 105 -10.69 20.56 -12.47
CA ARG A 105 -9.71 21.53 -12.99
C ARG A 105 -9.49 22.64 -11.98
N PHE A 106 -8.23 22.82 -11.57
CA PHE A 106 -7.82 23.91 -10.67
C PHE A 106 -6.41 24.41 -11.06
N GLY A 107 -6.15 25.71 -10.99
CA GLY A 107 -4.82 26.26 -11.26
C GLY A 107 -4.20 25.86 -12.61
N GLY A 108 -5.02 25.61 -13.64
CA GLY A 108 -4.55 25.21 -14.98
C GLY A 108 -4.28 23.72 -15.16
N ARG A 109 -4.37 22.88 -14.13
CA ARG A 109 -4.18 21.42 -14.24
C ARG A 109 -5.36 20.62 -13.73
N ASP A 110 -5.49 19.39 -14.20
CA ASP A 110 -6.45 18.43 -13.66
C ASP A 110 -5.91 17.84 -12.35
N PHE A 111 -6.74 17.84 -11.32
CA PHE A 111 -6.47 17.23 -10.02
C PHE A 111 -7.44 16.07 -9.82
N ARG A 112 -6.91 14.93 -9.36
CA ARG A 112 -7.69 13.79 -8.83
C ARG A 112 -6.91 13.13 -7.69
N LEU A 113 -7.55 12.21 -6.96
CA LEU A 113 -6.96 11.60 -5.75
C LEU A 113 -5.63 10.86 -6.00
N THR A 114 -5.40 10.42 -7.23
CA THR A 114 -4.15 9.76 -7.66
C THR A 114 -3.29 10.66 -8.55
N ASP A 115 -3.49 12.00 -8.50
CA ASP A 115 -3.00 12.96 -9.50
C ASP A 115 -3.29 12.45 -10.93
N VAL A 116 -2.58 12.83 -11.97
CA VAL A 116 -2.80 12.31 -13.34
C VAL A 116 -2.24 10.90 -13.59
N HIS A 117 -2.10 10.08 -12.54
CA HIS A 117 -1.46 8.76 -12.58
C HIS A 117 -2.34 7.64 -11.99
N GLY A 118 -1.78 6.43 -11.96
CA GLY A 118 -2.32 5.24 -11.30
C GLY A 118 -3.14 4.34 -12.22
N ASN A 119 -2.91 3.03 -12.12
CA ASN A 119 -3.73 1.99 -12.73
C ASN A 119 -4.23 1.03 -11.64
N VAL A 120 -5.46 0.55 -11.80
CA VAL A 120 -6.00 -0.48 -10.91
C VAL A 120 -5.27 -1.80 -11.12
N VAL A 121 -4.67 -2.33 -10.06
CA VAL A 121 -3.92 -3.59 -10.06
C VAL A 121 -4.90 -4.76 -9.88
N LYS A 122 -5.40 -5.28 -10.99
CA LYS A 122 -6.44 -6.32 -11.00
C LYS A 122 -5.92 -7.67 -10.50
N GLU A 123 -4.63 -7.91 -10.55
CA GLU A 123 -4.02 -9.18 -10.15
C GLU A 123 -4.19 -9.47 -8.65
N ILE A 124 -4.32 -8.43 -7.82
CA ILE A 124 -4.42 -8.54 -6.35
C ILE A 124 -5.86 -8.43 -5.82
N VAL A 125 -6.84 -8.16 -6.68
CA VAL A 125 -8.27 -8.02 -6.34
C VAL A 125 -9.03 -9.31 -6.67
N ALA A 126 -9.90 -9.77 -5.76
CA ALA A 126 -10.67 -11.02 -5.88
C ALA A 126 -11.81 -10.97 -6.91
#